data_AF-X1GJT7-F1
#
_entry.id   AF-X1GJT7-F1
#
_cell.length_a   1.000
_cell.length_b   1.000
_cell.length_c   1.000
_cell.angle_alpha   90.00
_cell.angle_beta   90.00
_cell.angle_gamma   90.00
#
_symmetry.space_group_name_H-M   'P 1'
#
loop_
_entity.id
_entity.type
_entity.pdbx_description
1 polymer ?
#
loop_
_entity_poly.entity_id
_entity_poly.type
_entity_poly.pdbx_seq_one_letter_code
_entity_poly.pdbx_strand_id
1 'polypeptide(L)'
;TSPSTSPENSPGRQGNGRYFDEINAVYYDHGVKICYGSMIDTQILLDLFSYVAQASEILGVDNEFRRKVLEARSRLSPMKIGKDGSLQEWFEDWAQLEKNHQHFAHLYGLYPGNVISPVKTPHLIKPVKEVLEQRGDGTTGWSRAWKMCTWARLHDGNRANKIFKGYLKEQCNQSLFSKCGVAMQVDATFGVSAAVNEMLVQSNEG
;
A
#
# COMPACT_ATOMS: atom_id res chain seq x y z
N THR A 1 -7.78 -2.48 13.91
CA THR A 1 -6.39 -2.59 13.43
C THR A 1 -5.97 -1.26 12.83
N SER A 2 -4.67 -0.94 12.85
CA SER A 2 -4.15 0.29 12.23
C SER A 2 -3.99 0.04 10.73
N PRO A 3 -4.50 0.91 9.84
CA PRO A 3 -4.49 0.71 8.38
C PRO A 3 -3.11 0.80 7.72
N SER A 4 -2.05 0.69 8.50
CA SER A 4 -0.65 0.75 8.10
C SER A 4 0.17 0.46 9.36
N THR A 5 1.23 -0.34 9.25
CA THR A 5 2.27 -0.44 10.30
C THR A 5 3.03 0.87 10.49
N SER A 6 2.75 1.89 9.67
CA SER A 6 3.17 3.27 9.88
C SER A 6 1.97 4.11 10.36
N PRO A 7 1.92 4.46 11.66
CA PRO A 7 0.76 4.99 12.36
C PRO A 7 0.52 6.47 12.06
N GLU A 8 0.55 6.92 10.81
CA GLU A 8 0.49 8.34 10.48
C GLU A 8 -0.80 8.76 9.78
N ASN A 9 -1.37 7.95 8.88
CA ASN A 9 -2.58 8.35 8.17
C ASN A 9 -3.85 8.21 9.03
N SER A 10 -4.58 9.30 9.18
CA SER A 10 -5.75 9.38 10.06
C SER A 10 -7.02 9.56 9.24
N PRO A 11 -8.09 8.78 9.49
CA PRO A 11 -9.33 8.92 8.75
C PRO A 11 -10.05 10.22 9.12
N GLY A 12 -10.52 10.95 8.12
CA GLY A 12 -11.35 12.15 8.25
C GLY A 12 -12.80 11.82 8.62
N ARG A 13 -13.01 11.06 9.71
CA ARG A 13 -14.34 10.75 10.25
C ARG A 13 -14.79 11.81 11.27
N GLN A 14 -16.10 11.95 11.46
CA GLN A 14 -16.66 12.87 12.45
C GLN A 14 -16.07 12.63 13.84
N GLY A 15 -15.66 13.70 14.52
CA GLY A 15 -15.02 13.62 15.84
C GLY A 15 -13.53 13.26 15.83
N ASN A 16 -12.92 12.99 14.66
CA ASN A 16 -11.51 12.64 14.54
C ASN A 16 -10.61 13.85 14.21
N GLY A 17 -10.94 15.01 14.77
CA GLY A 17 -10.21 16.25 14.58
C GLY A 17 -9.10 16.47 15.61
N ARG A 18 -8.63 17.71 15.70
CA ARG A 18 -7.60 18.12 16.66
C ARG A 18 -8.09 17.92 18.09
N TYR A 19 -7.27 17.32 18.94
CA TYR A 19 -7.55 17.13 20.37
C TYR A 19 -6.32 17.43 21.23
N PHE A 20 -6.56 17.72 22.51
CA PHE A 20 -5.51 17.89 23.51
C PHE A 20 -5.32 16.57 24.25
N ASP A 21 -4.10 16.05 24.24
CA ASP A 21 -3.72 14.89 25.05
C ASP A 21 -3.22 15.38 26.41
N GLU A 22 -4.02 15.17 27.45
CA GLU A 22 -3.70 15.58 28.82
C GLU A 22 -2.48 14.85 29.41
N ILE A 23 -2.20 13.62 28.95
CA ILE A 23 -1.08 12.81 29.45
C ILE A 23 0.25 13.38 28.94
N ASN A 24 0.31 13.72 27.66
CA ASN A 24 1.51 14.25 27.02
C ASN A 24 1.56 15.78 26.96
N ALA A 25 0.49 16.46 27.38
CA ALA A 25 0.31 17.91 27.32
C ALA A 25 0.57 18.52 25.92
N VAL A 26 0.18 17.79 24.87
CA VAL A 26 0.36 18.19 23.47
C VAL A 26 -0.95 18.18 22.71
N TYR A 27 -1.06 19.04 21.69
CA TYR A 27 -2.14 18.94 20.72
C TYR A 27 -1.74 18.00 19.60
N TYR A 28 -2.63 17.07 19.27
CA TYR A 28 -2.55 16.29 18.04
C TYR A 28 -3.53 16.86 17.04
N ASP A 29 -3.07 17.15 15.82
CA ASP A 29 -3.91 17.73 14.76
C ASP A 29 -4.93 16.74 14.18
N HIS A 30 -4.73 15.44 14.43
CA HIS A 30 -5.59 14.35 13.97
C HIS A 30 -5.87 13.37 15.11
N GLY A 31 -7.10 12.86 15.12
CA GLY A 31 -7.61 11.97 16.16
C GLY A 31 -7.04 10.53 16.12
N VAL A 32 -7.87 9.58 16.54
CA VAL A 32 -7.56 8.16 16.60
C VAL A 32 -7.32 7.58 15.20
N LYS A 33 -6.26 6.77 15.09
CA LYS A 33 -5.80 6.13 13.85
C LYS A 33 -6.29 4.68 13.69
N ILE A 34 -6.98 4.18 14.70
CA ILE A 34 -7.55 2.83 14.75
C ILE A 34 -8.86 2.82 13.95
N CYS A 35 -8.98 1.83 13.07
CA CYS A 35 -10.21 1.54 12.34
C CYS A 35 -10.53 0.03 12.42
N TYR A 36 -11.72 -0.33 11.94
CA TYR A 36 -12.04 -1.72 11.61
C TYR A 36 -11.95 -1.91 10.10
N GLY A 37 -11.60 -3.12 9.67
CA GLY A 37 -11.59 -3.49 8.25
C GLY A 37 -10.71 -2.60 7.39
N SER A 38 -9.48 -2.29 7.84
CA SER A 38 -8.55 -1.56 6.97
C SER A 38 -8.30 -2.35 5.69
N MET A 39 -8.11 -1.62 4.59
CA MET A 39 -7.92 -2.28 3.30
C MET A 39 -6.60 -3.04 3.25
N ILE A 40 -5.53 -2.54 3.86
CA ILE A 40 -4.25 -3.27 3.93
C ILE A 40 -4.39 -4.60 4.68
N ASP A 41 -5.05 -4.63 5.84
CA ASP A 41 -5.19 -5.87 6.61
C ASP A 41 -5.98 -6.91 5.81
N THR A 42 -7.04 -6.45 5.15
CA THR A 42 -7.87 -7.28 4.30
C THR A 42 -7.05 -7.86 3.15
N GLN A 43 -6.22 -7.05 2.47
CA GLN A 43 -5.37 -7.53 1.37
C GLN A 43 -4.29 -8.50 1.86
N ILE A 44 -3.62 -8.22 2.98
CA ILE A 44 -2.64 -9.13 3.57
C ILE A 44 -3.29 -10.46 3.94
N LEU A 45 -4.48 -10.45 4.54
CA LEU A 45 -5.21 -11.67 4.88
C LEU A 45 -5.67 -12.44 3.63
N LEU A 46 -6.10 -11.74 2.58
CA LEU A 46 -6.45 -12.36 1.30
C LEU A 46 -5.26 -13.12 0.70
N ASP A 47 -4.07 -12.52 0.68
CA ASP A 47 -2.84 -13.17 0.20
C ASP A 47 -2.43 -14.31 1.13
N LEU A 48 -2.31 -14.06 2.45
CA LEU A 48 -1.92 -15.06 3.44
C LEU A 48 -2.79 -16.31 3.38
N PHE A 49 -4.11 -16.15 3.36
CA PHE A 49 -5.03 -17.29 3.31
C PHE A 49 -4.94 -18.03 1.98
N SER A 50 -4.70 -17.32 0.87
CA SER A 50 -4.47 -17.95 -0.43
C SER A 50 -3.17 -18.77 -0.43
N TYR A 51 -2.08 -18.23 0.11
CA TYR A 51 -0.79 -18.92 0.16
C TYR A 51 -0.79 -20.12 1.11
N VAL A 52 -1.42 -20.00 2.28
CA VAL A 52 -1.59 -21.14 3.21
C VAL A 52 -2.39 -22.26 2.56
N ALA A 53 -3.48 -21.92 1.86
CA ALA A 53 -4.30 -22.91 1.16
C ALA A 53 -3.54 -23.60 0.02
N GLN A 54 -2.78 -22.84 -0.79
CA GLN A 54 -1.93 -23.37 -1.86
C GLN A 54 -0.81 -24.26 -1.31
N ALA A 55 -0.13 -23.85 -0.23
CA ALA A 55 0.90 -24.66 0.39
C ALA A 55 0.35 -25.99 0.91
N SER A 56 -0.82 -25.98 1.58
CA SER A 56 -1.52 -27.19 2.02
C SER A 56 -1.88 -28.11 0.85
N GLU A 57 -2.31 -27.55 -0.28
CA GLU A 57 -2.61 -28.32 -1.49
C GLU A 57 -1.38 -28.98 -2.10
N ILE A 58 -0.29 -28.21 -2.27
CA ILE A 58 0.97 -28.69 -2.86
C ILE A 58 1.59 -29.80 -1.98
N LEU A 59 1.55 -29.62 -0.66
CA LEU A 59 2.12 -30.57 0.29
C LEU A 59 1.20 -31.78 0.57
N GLY A 60 -0.09 -31.70 0.21
CA GLY A 60 -1.07 -32.75 0.47
C GLY A 60 -1.43 -32.93 1.95
N VAL A 61 -1.32 -31.87 2.77
CA VAL A 61 -1.55 -31.90 4.23
C VAL A 61 -2.68 -30.95 4.64
N ASP A 62 -3.17 -31.07 5.89
CA ASP A 62 -4.05 -30.08 6.53
C ASP A 62 -5.38 -29.76 5.81
N ASN A 63 -5.98 -30.74 5.13
CA ASN A 63 -7.20 -30.58 4.33
C ASN A 63 -8.36 -29.88 5.08
N GLU A 64 -8.62 -30.26 6.33
CA GLU A 64 -9.71 -29.65 7.11
C GLU A 64 -9.39 -28.19 7.48
N PHE A 65 -8.13 -27.91 7.84
CA PHE A 65 -7.69 -26.56 8.14
C PHE A 65 -7.72 -25.67 6.90
N ARG A 66 -7.25 -26.16 5.74
CA ARG A 66 -7.38 -25.48 4.45
C ARG A 66 -8.83 -25.09 4.16
N ARG A 67 -9.80 -25.99 4.39
CA ARG A 67 -11.22 -25.68 4.21
C ARG A 67 -11.67 -24.53 5.12
N LYS A 68 -11.29 -24.55 6.40
CA LYS A 68 -11.60 -23.47 7.36
C LYS A 68 -10.95 -22.13 6.95
N VAL A 69 -9.72 -22.15 6.45
CA VAL A 69 -9.01 -20.97 5.96
C VAL A 69 -9.72 -20.36 4.75
N LEU A 70 -10.10 -21.18 3.77
CA LEU A 70 -10.84 -20.71 2.59
C LEU A 70 -12.24 -20.18 2.93
N GLU A 71 -12.92 -20.80 3.89
CA GLU A 71 -14.20 -20.31 4.43
C GLU A 71 -14.05 -18.98 5.20
N ALA A 72 -12.96 -18.80 5.94
CA ALA A 72 -12.66 -17.51 6.57
C ALA A 72 -12.34 -16.44 5.50
N ARG A 73 -11.56 -16.79 4.48
CA ARG A 73 -11.20 -15.91 3.37
C ARG A 73 -12.41 -15.38 2.61
N SER A 74 -13.43 -16.21 2.37
CA SER A 74 -14.63 -15.79 1.64
C SER A 74 -15.50 -14.78 2.41
N ARG A 75 -15.29 -14.64 3.72
CA ARG A 75 -15.99 -13.67 4.59
C ARG A 75 -15.26 -12.34 4.72
N LEU A 76 -14.05 -12.21 4.17
CA LEU A 76 -13.31 -10.95 4.18
C LEU A 76 -14.03 -9.90 3.32
N SER A 77 -13.98 -8.63 3.74
CA SER A 77 -14.64 -7.55 3.02
C SER A 77 -14.09 -7.43 1.59
N PRO A 78 -14.94 -7.22 0.58
CA PRO A 78 -14.46 -6.88 -0.75
C PRO A 78 -13.81 -5.49 -0.76
N MET A 79 -12.93 -5.28 -1.73
CA MET A 79 -12.41 -3.96 -2.10
C MET A 79 -13.55 -3.07 -2.60
N LYS A 80 -13.57 -1.80 -2.19
CA LYS A 80 -14.60 -0.84 -2.56
C LYS A 80 -13.99 0.39 -3.22
N ILE A 81 -14.76 0.99 -4.11
CA ILE A 81 -14.42 2.24 -4.79
C ILE A 81 -15.13 3.38 -4.04
N GLY A 82 -14.38 4.40 -3.65
CA GLY A 82 -14.89 5.56 -2.94
C GLY A 82 -15.68 6.50 -3.84
N LYS A 83 -16.39 7.46 -3.25
CA LYS A 83 -17.17 8.46 -4.00
C LYS A 83 -16.30 9.36 -4.88
N ASP A 84 -15.03 9.52 -4.54
CA ASP A 84 -14.05 10.28 -5.31
C ASP A 84 -13.42 9.47 -6.47
N GLY A 85 -13.85 8.21 -6.65
CA GLY A 85 -13.36 7.32 -7.68
C GLY A 85 -12.08 6.56 -7.31
N SER A 86 -11.49 6.81 -6.14
CA SER A 86 -10.29 6.12 -5.66
C SER A 86 -10.60 4.79 -4.99
N LEU A 87 -9.59 3.92 -4.82
CA LEU A 87 -9.72 2.72 -4.01
C LEU A 87 -9.77 3.12 -2.52
N GLN A 88 -10.76 2.63 -1.77
CA GLN A 88 -10.91 2.99 -0.37
C GLN A 88 -9.75 2.47 0.50
N GLU A 89 -9.22 3.33 1.37
CA GLU A 89 -8.20 2.96 2.36
C GLU A 89 -8.78 2.32 3.63
N TRP A 90 -9.99 2.75 3.99
CA TRP A 90 -10.75 2.27 5.14
C TRP A 90 -12.04 1.57 4.70
N PHE A 91 -12.66 0.80 5.59
CA PHE A 91 -13.91 0.09 5.28
C PHE A 91 -15.07 1.03 4.92
N GLU A 92 -15.13 2.16 5.62
CA GLU A 92 -16.05 3.26 5.36
C GLU A 92 -15.39 4.29 4.44
N ASP A 93 -16.22 5.00 3.67
CA ASP A 93 -15.79 6.05 2.74
C ASP A 93 -15.39 7.34 3.48
N TRP A 94 -14.36 7.27 4.31
CA TRP A 94 -13.84 8.40 5.07
C TRP A 94 -12.87 9.24 4.23
N ALA A 95 -12.93 10.55 4.43
CA ALA A 95 -12.03 11.48 3.75
C ALA A 95 -10.58 11.30 4.21
N GLN A 96 -9.64 11.66 3.34
CA GLN A 96 -8.22 11.76 3.66
C GLN A 96 -7.93 13.12 4.31
N LEU A 97 -7.23 13.14 5.43
CA LEU A 97 -6.78 14.39 6.06
C LEU A 97 -5.49 14.93 5.42
N GLU A 98 -4.68 14.03 4.86
CA GLU A 98 -3.44 14.35 4.16
C GLU A 98 -3.50 13.89 2.70
N LYS A 99 -3.51 14.86 1.77
CA LYS A 99 -3.59 14.57 0.33
C LYS A 99 -2.38 13.76 -0.16
N ASN A 100 -1.18 14.25 0.11
CA ASN A 100 0.08 13.67 -0.38
C ASN A 100 0.77 12.78 0.67
N HIS A 101 -0.01 12.03 1.45
CA HIS A 101 0.54 11.14 2.47
C HIS A 101 1.56 10.16 1.84
N GLN A 102 2.68 9.96 2.53
CA GLN A 102 3.79 9.17 2.00
C GLN A 102 3.48 7.67 1.91
N HIS A 103 2.58 7.17 2.77
CA HIS A 103 2.06 5.81 2.69
C HIS A 103 0.82 5.71 1.80
N PHE A 104 0.67 4.57 1.14
CA PHE A 104 -0.50 4.20 0.36
C PHE A 104 -0.74 2.69 0.55
N ALA A 105 -0.80 2.30 1.83
CA ALA A 105 -0.84 0.93 2.34
C ALA A 105 -1.95 0.08 1.72
N HIS A 106 -3.08 0.69 1.40
CA HIS A 106 -4.21 0.04 0.72
C HIS A 106 -3.94 -0.33 -0.75
N LEU A 107 -2.76 -0.04 -1.28
CA LEU A 107 -2.27 -0.57 -2.56
C LEU A 107 -1.29 -1.75 -2.39
N TYR A 108 -1.11 -2.27 -1.17
CA TYR A 108 -0.31 -3.47 -0.90
C TYR A 108 -0.65 -4.61 -1.85
N GLY A 109 -1.94 -4.82 -2.11
CA GLY A 109 -2.44 -5.88 -2.98
C GLY A 109 -1.95 -5.79 -4.43
N LEU A 110 -1.52 -4.61 -4.90
CA LEU A 110 -0.89 -4.44 -6.22
C LEU A 110 0.62 -4.73 -6.15
N TYR A 111 1.29 -4.20 -5.12
CA TYR A 111 2.68 -4.46 -4.83
C TYR A 111 2.97 -4.22 -3.34
N PRO A 112 3.70 -5.12 -2.66
CA PRO A 112 4.30 -6.36 -3.18
C PRO A 112 3.34 -7.55 -3.28
N GLY A 113 2.08 -7.40 -2.84
CA GLY A 113 1.07 -8.46 -2.92
C GLY A 113 0.64 -8.81 -4.35
N ASN A 114 -0.32 -9.73 -4.45
CA ASN A 114 -0.84 -10.21 -5.74
C ASN A 114 -2.37 -10.31 -5.78
N VAL A 115 -3.05 -9.55 -4.92
CA VAL A 115 -4.51 -9.48 -4.84
C VAL A 115 -5.10 -8.62 -5.96
N ILE A 116 -4.40 -7.55 -6.35
CA ILE A 116 -4.79 -6.61 -7.41
C ILE A 116 -3.88 -6.82 -8.61
N SER A 117 -4.49 -7.00 -9.77
CA SER A 117 -3.81 -7.33 -11.02
C SER A 117 -4.48 -6.60 -12.19
N PRO A 118 -3.72 -6.00 -13.13
CA PRO A 118 -4.29 -5.44 -14.35
C PRO A 118 -5.04 -6.46 -15.20
N VAL A 119 -4.62 -7.72 -15.13
CA VAL A 119 -5.22 -8.83 -15.90
C VAL A 119 -6.41 -9.44 -15.15
N LYS A 120 -6.27 -9.75 -13.85
CA LYS A 120 -7.28 -10.48 -13.07
C LYS A 120 -8.35 -9.57 -12.46
N THR A 121 -8.01 -8.31 -12.15
CA THR A 121 -8.92 -7.33 -11.55
C THR A 121 -8.91 -5.98 -12.30
N PRO A 122 -9.20 -5.96 -13.61
CA PRO A 122 -9.09 -4.74 -14.43
C PRO A 122 -9.99 -3.60 -13.93
N HIS A 123 -11.12 -3.92 -13.31
CA HIS A 123 -12.07 -2.96 -12.74
C HIS A 123 -11.50 -2.12 -11.59
N LEU A 124 -10.43 -2.57 -10.92
CA LEU A 124 -9.77 -1.84 -9.83
C LEU A 124 -8.62 -0.93 -10.30
N ILE A 125 -8.18 -1.07 -11.56
CA ILE A 125 -6.98 -0.37 -12.06
C ILE A 125 -7.18 1.13 -12.15
N LYS A 126 -8.35 1.58 -12.61
CA LYS A 126 -8.65 3.01 -12.63
C LYS A 126 -8.67 3.59 -11.20
N PRO A 127 -9.42 3.03 -10.23
CA PRO A 127 -9.37 3.49 -8.84
C PRO A 127 -7.98 3.51 -8.21
N VAL A 128 -7.15 2.51 -8.51
CA VAL A 128 -5.75 2.46 -8.04
C VAL A 128 -4.91 3.59 -8.63
N LYS A 129 -5.07 3.90 -9.92
CA LYS A 129 -4.40 5.04 -10.54
C LYS A 129 -4.84 6.37 -9.93
N GLU A 130 -6.13 6.53 -9.62
CA GLU A 130 -6.61 7.72 -8.92
C GLU A 130 -5.91 7.91 -7.56
N VAL A 131 -5.74 6.84 -6.78
CA VAL A 131 -4.94 6.91 -5.53
C VAL A 131 -3.52 7.38 -5.82
N LEU A 132 -2.83 6.79 -6.80
CA LEU A 132 -1.45 7.16 -7.11
C LEU A 132 -1.31 8.62 -7.58
N GLU A 133 -2.26 9.13 -8.36
CA GLU A 133 -2.29 10.53 -8.77
C GLU A 133 -2.59 11.46 -7.59
N GLN A 134 -3.49 11.08 -6.67
CA GLN A 134 -3.74 11.82 -5.43
C GLN A 134 -2.49 11.91 -4.54
N ARG A 135 -1.74 10.81 -4.40
CA ARG A 135 -0.53 10.71 -3.57
C ARG A 135 0.70 11.38 -4.21
N GLY A 136 0.66 11.59 -5.53
CA GLY A 136 1.71 12.21 -6.32
C GLY A 136 3.01 11.41 -6.40
N ASP A 137 3.96 11.90 -7.20
CA ASP A 137 5.21 11.17 -7.54
C ASP A 137 6.35 11.34 -6.52
N GLY A 138 6.18 12.25 -5.55
CA GLY A 138 7.24 12.70 -4.63
C GLY A 138 7.24 12.00 -3.27
N THR A 139 7.73 12.74 -2.28
CA THR A 139 8.02 12.38 -0.87
C THR A 139 9.40 11.72 -0.67
N THR A 140 9.51 10.80 0.29
CA THR A 140 10.75 10.17 0.77
C THR A 140 11.28 9.14 -0.22
N GLY A 141 12.53 8.71 -0.03
CA GLY A 141 13.13 7.67 -0.86
C GLY A 141 12.28 6.41 -0.96
N TRP A 142 11.89 5.81 0.17
CA TRP A 142 11.15 4.54 0.19
C TRP A 142 9.78 4.66 -0.45
N SER A 143 9.10 5.80 -0.29
CA SER A 143 7.79 6.03 -0.88
C SER A 143 7.90 6.12 -2.41
N ARG A 144 8.93 6.81 -2.92
CA ARG A 144 9.23 6.85 -4.36
C ARG A 144 9.54 5.45 -4.90
N ALA A 145 10.36 4.66 -4.20
CA ALA A 145 10.68 3.30 -4.61
C ALA A 145 9.43 2.42 -4.71
N TRP A 146 8.56 2.47 -3.70
CA TRP A 146 7.30 1.73 -3.72
C TRP A 146 6.36 2.21 -4.85
N LYS A 147 6.27 3.52 -5.10
CA LYS A 147 5.49 4.07 -6.21
C LYS A 147 6.02 3.60 -7.56
N MET A 148 7.34 3.50 -7.73
CA MET A 148 7.94 2.93 -8.95
C MET A 148 7.47 1.49 -9.17
N CYS A 149 7.51 0.63 -8.14
CA CYS A 149 7.02 -0.74 -8.24
C CYS A 149 5.54 -0.80 -8.62
N THR A 150 4.69 0.03 -7.99
CA THR A 150 3.25 0.05 -8.32
C THR A 150 3.01 0.54 -9.75
N TRP A 151 3.70 1.59 -10.22
CA TRP A 151 3.56 2.06 -11.60
C TRP A 151 4.10 1.04 -12.62
N ALA A 152 5.16 0.32 -12.27
CA ALA A 152 5.66 -0.80 -13.07
C ALA A 152 4.61 -1.92 -13.19
N ARG A 153 3.99 -2.33 -12.08
CA ARG A 153 2.86 -3.29 -12.05
C ARG A 153 1.62 -2.82 -12.81
N LEU A 154 1.49 -1.51 -13.07
CA LEU A 154 0.43 -0.93 -13.90
C LEU A 154 0.84 -0.78 -15.38
N HIS A 155 2.01 -1.30 -15.75
CA HIS A 155 2.62 -1.24 -17.07
C HIS A 155 2.90 0.21 -17.55
N ASP A 156 3.08 1.15 -16.62
CA ASP A 156 3.46 2.53 -16.93
C ASP A 156 4.95 2.77 -16.62
N GLY A 157 5.80 2.24 -17.50
CA GLY A 157 7.25 2.39 -17.38
C GLY A 157 7.72 3.84 -17.49
N ASN A 158 6.97 4.71 -18.17
CA ASN A 158 7.30 6.13 -18.29
C ASN A 158 7.13 6.85 -16.95
N ARG A 159 6.01 6.62 -16.25
CA ARG A 159 5.77 7.18 -14.91
C ARG A 159 6.75 6.62 -13.89
N ALA A 160 7.03 5.32 -13.93
CA ALA A 160 8.06 4.70 -13.08
C ALA A 160 9.45 5.34 -13.30
N ASN A 161 9.87 5.54 -14.56
CA ASN A 161 11.15 6.19 -14.89
C ASN A 161 11.19 7.67 -14.46
N LYS A 162 10.07 8.40 -14.56
CA LYS A 162 9.97 9.78 -14.06
C LYS A 162 10.22 9.83 -12.56
N ILE A 163 9.63 8.91 -11.79
CA ILE A 163 9.82 8.81 -10.34
C ILE A 163 11.27 8.42 -10.01
N PHE A 164 11.86 7.48 -10.76
CA PHE A 164 13.27 7.09 -10.62
C PHE A 164 14.23 8.27 -10.79
N LYS A 165 14.05 9.08 -11.83
CA LYS A 165 14.84 10.30 -12.04
C LYS A 165 14.68 11.29 -10.88
N GLY A 166 13.45 11.44 -10.37
CA GLY A 166 13.19 12.25 -9.18
C GLY A 166 13.87 11.72 -7.92
N TYR A 167 13.87 10.39 -7.72
CA TYR A 167 14.60 9.73 -6.64
C TYR A 167 16.10 10.02 -6.71
N LEU A 168 16.74 9.84 -7.88
CA LEU A 168 18.17 10.11 -8.06
C LEU A 168 18.53 11.56 -7.76
N LYS A 169 17.65 12.51 -8.14
CA LYS A 169 17.87 13.94 -7.93
C LYS A 169 17.69 14.37 -6.48
N GLU A 170 16.67 13.86 -5.80
CA GLU A 170 16.20 14.44 -4.54
C GLU A 170 16.44 13.55 -3.32
N GLN A 171 16.41 12.22 -3.49
CA GLN A 171 16.40 11.25 -2.39
C GLN A 171 17.63 10.32 -2.42
N CYS A 172 18.63 10.63 -3.25
CA CYS A 172 19.89 9.90 -3.35
C CYS A 172 21.05 10.80 -2.89
N ASN A 173 22.04 10.25 -2.19
CA ASN A 173 23.28 10.97 -1.86
C ASN A 173 24.38 10.70 -2.91
N GLN A 174 25.52 11.38 -2.79
CA GLN A 174 26.66 11.18 -3.69
C GLN A 174 27.23 9.76 -3.64
N SER A 175 27.07 9.07 -2.52
CA SER A 175 27.45 7.67 -2.32
C SER A 175 26.37 6.67 -2.76
N LEU A 176 25.32 7.14 -3.44
CA LEU A 176 24.17 6.37 -3.94
C LEU A 176 23.26 5.72 -2.88
N PHE A 177 23.44 6.04 -1.60
CA PHE A 177 22.49 5.66 -0.55
C PHE A 177 21.24 6.54 -0.58
N SER A 178 20.10 5.93 -0.29
CA SER A 178 18.84 6.65 -0.16
C SER A 178 18.74 7.51 1.09
N LYS A 179 17.87 8.50 0.99
CA LYS A 179 17.54 9.45 2.05
C LYS A 179 16.06 9.39 2.41
N CYS A 180 15.78 9.73 3.65
CA CYS A 180 14.47 10.15 4.13
C CYS A 180 14.66 11.47 4.88
N GLY A 181 14.38 12.58 4.19
CA GLY A 181 14.79 13.90 4.67
C GLY A 181 16.31 14.04 4.66
N VAL A 182 16.91 14.29 5.83
CA VAL A 182 18.36 14.42 5.99
C VAL A 182 19.05 13.11 6.37
N ALA A 183 18.30 12.11 6.84
CA ALA A 183 18.83 10.86 7.32
C ALA A 183 19.01 9.85 6.17
N MET A 184 20.09 9.08 6.23
CA MET A 184 20.26 7.92 5.36
C MET A 184 19.30 6.80 5.80
N GLN A 185 18.60 6.20 4.84
CA GLN A 185 17.79 4.99 5.03
C GLN A 185 18.07 4.05 3.86
N VAL A 186 18.18 2.74 4.09
CA VAL A 186 18.60 1.77 3.05
C VAL A 186 17.43 1.19 2.24
N ASP A 187 16.21 1.32 2.77
CA ASP A 187 14.98 0.78 2.19
C ASP A 187 14.78 1.14 0.71
N ALA A 188 14.95 2.40 0.33
CA ALA A 188 14.75 2.82 -1.03
C ALA A 188 15.88 2.36 -1.97
N THR A 189 17.12 2.23 -1.49
CA THR A 189 18.21 1.64 -2.29
C THR A 189 17.82 0.22 -2.73
N PHE A 190 17.26 -0.59 -1.81
CA PHE A 190 16.75 -1.92 -2.17
C PHE A 190 15.48 -1.85 -3.02
N GLY A 191 14.53 -0.98 -2.64
CA GLY A 191 13.26 -0.83 -3.35
C GLY A 191 13.43 -0.36 -4.79
N VAL A 192 14.39 0.52 -5.07
CA VAL A 192 14.70 0.98 -6.44
C VAL A 192 15.26 -0.16 -7.27
N SER A 193 16.11 -1.02 -6.71
CA SER A 193 16.57 -2.23 -7.41
C SER A 193 15.41 -3.16 -7.74
N ALA A 194 14.49 -3.36 -6.80
CA ALA A 194 13.27 -4.14 -7.04
C ALA A 194 12.38 -3.50 -8.11
N ALA A 195 12.21 -2.18 -8.07
CA ALA A 195 11.41 -1.44 -9.04
C ALA A 195 11.96 -1.52 -10.46
N VAL A 196 13.29 -1.41 -10.63
CA VAL A 196 13.93 -1.59 -11.93
C VAL A 196 13.68 -3.01 -12.46
N ASN A 197 13.78 -4.03 -11.61
CA ASN A 197 13.43 -5.40 -12.00
C ASN A 197 11.96 -5.48 -12.44
N GLU A 198 11.03 -4.95 -11.65
CA GLU A 198 9.59 -4.93 -11.97
C GLU A 198 9.26 -4.16 -13.27
N MET A 199 10.08 -3.17 -13.66
CA MET A 199 9.93 -2.47 -14.94
C MET A 199 10.38 -3.33 -16.14
N LEU A 200 11.31 -4.26 -15.93
CA LEU A 200 11.94 -5.06 -16.98
C LEU A 200 11.30 -6.45 -17.12
N VAL A 201 10.97 -7.09 -15.99
CA VAL A 201 10.45 -8.46 -15.91
C VAL A 201 9.48 -8.57 -14.74
N GLN A 202 8.31 -9.18 -15.00
CA GLN A 202 7.31 -9.52 -14.00
C GLN A 202 6.96 -11.00 -14.12
N SER A 203 6.82 -11.69 -12.99
CA SER A 203 6.53 -13.13 -12.93
C SER A 203 5.49 -13.50 -11.86
N ASN A 204 4.75 -12.51 -11.38
CA ASN A 204 3.77 -12.69 -10.30
C ASN A 204 2.40 -13.17 -10.79
N GLU A 205 2.07 -13.03 -12.07
CA GLU A 205 0.70 -13.32 -12.55
C GLU A 205 0.48 -14.74 -13.09
N GLY A 206 1.54 -15.55 -13.19
CA GLY A 206 1.55 -16.88 -13.82
C GLY A 206 2.31 -16.86 -15.14
#